data_AF-A0A2N2NTG3-F1
#
_entry.id   AF-A0A2N2NTG3-F1
#
_cell.length_a   1.000
_cell.length_b   1.000
_cell.length_c   1.000
_cell.angle_alpha   90.00
_cell.angle_beta   90.00
_cell.angle_gamma   90.00
#
_symmetry.space_group_name_H-M   'P 1'
#
loop_
_entity.id
_entity.type
_entity.pdbx_description
1 polymer ?
#
loop_
_entity_poly.entity_id
_entity_poly.type
_entity_poly.pdbx_seq_one_letter_code
_entity_poly.pdbx_strand_id
1 'polypeptide(L)'
;MVISEESWLTMATYYTGAILATIVEAGYEDDPRVDRCFQWLLSMRQDDGGWSIPMITHKFDRETQYKLQTEFLPPVEPDRTKPFSHNWTGMVLRAFAAHPIYGHSEDARLAADLLKSRFFQPDAYASLKDARYWIRFEYPFWWNNLVSAMDIMVKMEVSAIDPHMKKAINWLVEHQQSDGLWKVNYYSTDPEKSTPQTLDRKLWISLVICRILKDIQVKIA
;
A
#
# COMPACT_ATOMS: atom_id res chain seq x y z
N MET A 1 -5.59 20.12 7.63
CA MET A 1 -4.53 19.29 8.23
C MET A 1 -3.25 19.64 7.49
N VAL A 2 -2.52 20.63 7.98
CA VAL A 2 -1.25 21.06 7.40
C VAL A 2 -0.24 20.01 7.85
N ILE A 3 0.22 19.17 6.94
CA ILE A 3 1.36 18.29 7.17
C ILE A 3 2.56 19.23 7.07
N SER A 4 3.20 19.57 8.20
CA SER A 4 4.42 20.37 8.18
C SER A 4 5.54 19.57 7.52
N GLU A 5 6.38 20.26 6.75
CA GLU A 5 7.50 19.75 5.93
C GLU A 5 8.64 19.08 6.74
N GLU A 6 8.42 18.67 7.98
CA GLU A 6 9.50 18.26 8.92
C GLU A 6 9.47 16.77 9.29
N SER A 7 8.53 15.98 8.75
CA SER A 7 8.33 14.56 9.15
C SER A 7 8.98 13.49 8.25
N TRP A 8 9.70 13.89 7.19
CA TRP A 8 10.07 13.00 6.08
C TRP A 8 10.98 11.81 6.44
N LEU A 9 11.89 11.96 7.41
CA LEU A 9 12.88 10.91 7.69
C LEU A 9 12.26 9.66 8.36
N THR A 10 11.15 9.83 9.06
CA THR A 10 10.51 8.72 9.81
C THR A 10 9.57 7.86 8.97
N MET A 11 9.12 8.38 7.83
CA MET A 11 8.26 7.69 6.85
C MET A 11 8.90 7.66 5.46
N ALA A 12 10.23 7.74 5.38
CA ALA A 12 10.93 7.85 4.11
C ALA A 12 10.62 6.68 3.15
N THR A 13 10.51 5.45 3.67
CA THR A 13 10.18 4.26 2.84
C THR A 13 8.77 4.35 2.25
N TYR A 14 7.82 4.92 2.98
CA TYR A 14 6.45 5.18 2.51
C TYR A 14 6.41 6.17 1.35
N TYR A 15 6.96 7.37 1.56
CA TYR A 15 6.88 8.43 0.56
C TYR A 15 7.69 8.07 -0.68
N THR A 16 8.85 7.42 -0.48
CA THR A 16 9.67 6.94 -1.60
C THR A 16 8.89 5.94 -2.45
N GLY A 17 8.24 4.93 -1.86
CA GLY A 17 7.45 3.96 -2.63
C GLY A 17 6.30 4.60 -3.44
N ALA A 18 5.51 5.47 -2.80
CA ALA A 18 4.38 6.12 -3.46
C ALA A 18 4.80 7.10 -4.57
N ILE A 19 5.83 7.91 -4.33
CA ILE A 19 6.34 8.89 -5.31
C ILE A 19 7.05 8.16 -6.44
N LEU A 20 7.87 7.15 -6.14
CA LEU A 20 8.61 6.38 -7.13
C LEU A 20 7.66 5.68 -8.10
N ALA A 21 6.53 5.14 -7.63
CA ALA A 21 5.49 4.60 -8.50
C ALA A 21 5.01 5.64 -9.52
N THR A 22 4.75 6.88 -9.09
CA THR A 22 4.31 7.96 -9.99
C THR A 22 5.40 8.37 -10.98
N ILE A 23 6.67 8.40 -10.56
CA ILE A 23 7.82 8.70 -11.43
C ILE A 23 7.95 7.64 -12.51
N VAL A 24 7.84 6.36 -12.14
CA VAL A 24 7.89 5.23 -13.07
C VAL A 24 6.69 5.26 -14.01
N GLU A 25 5.47 5.45 -13.51
CA GLU A 25 4.27 5.57 -14.35
C GLU A 25 4.32 6.79 -15.31
N ALA A 26 5.14 7.80 -15.00
CA ALA A 26 5.39 8.95 -15.86
C ALA A 26 6.46 8.72 -16.94
N GLY A 27 7.05 7.52 -17.04
CA GLY A 27 8.01 7.15 -18.08
C GLY A 27 9.47 7.43 -17.76
N TYR A 28 9.84 7.50 -16.47
CA TYR A 28 11.21 7.76 -16.02
C TYR A 28 11.87 6.51 -15.41
N GLU A 29 11.40 5.31 -15.73
CA GLU A 29 11.90 4.04 -15.19
C GLU A 29 13.41 3.83 -15.40
N ASP A 30 13.97 4.30 -16.51
CA ASP A 30 15.38 4.13 -16.86
C ASP A 30 16.32 5.17 -16.21
N ASP A 31 15.78 6.11 -15.41
CA ASP A 31 16.61 7.12 -14.76
C ASP A 31 17.52 6.48 -13.68
N PRO A 32 18.84 6.72 -13.68
CA PRO A 32 19.74 6.15 -12.67
C PRO A 32 19.38 6.49 -11.22
N ARG A 33 18.61 7.55 -10.97
CA ARG A 33 18.06 7.87 -9.63
C ARG A 33 16.94 6.93 -9.22
N VAL A 34 16.12 6.46 -10.17
CA VAL A 34 15.07 5.48 -9.93
C VAL A 34 15.68 4.15 -9.49
N ASP A 35 16.71 3.67 -10.20
CA ASP A 35 17.48 2.49 -9.80
C ASP A 35 18.01 2.62 -8.36
N ARG A 36 18.67 3.75 -8.03
CA ARG A 36 19.16 4.00 -6.66
C ARG A 36 18.05 3.98 -5.61
N CYS A 37 16.86 4.49 -5.93
CA CYS A 37 15.72 4.41 -5.02
C CYS A 37 15.25 2.97 -4.81
N PHE A 38 15.21 2.13 -5.85
CA PHE A 38 14.90 0.71 -5.70
C PHE A 38 15.96 -0.04 -4.90
N GLN A 39 17.25 0.19 -5.16
CA GLN A 39 18.33 -0.41 -4.37
C GLN A 39 18.23 -0.02 -2.90
N TRP A 40 17.93 1.25 -2.61
CA TRP A 40 17.69 1.69 -1.25
C TRP A 40 16.47 1.01 -0.64
N LEU A 41 15.33 0.94 -1.33
CA LEU A 41 14.15 0.23 -0.83
C LEU A 41 14.46 -1.24 -0.53
N LEU A 42 15.15 -1.96 -1.41
CA LEU A 42 15.59 -3.34 -1.17
C LEU A 42 16.48 -3.44 0.07
N SER A 43 17.39 -2.48 0.27
CA SER A 43 18.22 -2.42 1.46
C SER A 43 17.45 -2.13 2.76
N MET A 44 16.18 -1.69 2.71
CA MET A 44 15.36 -1.34 3.87
C MET A 44 14.39 -2.45 4.31
N ARG A 45 14.48 -3.65 3.72
CA ARG A 45 13.62 -4.79 4.05
C ARG A 45 13.84 -5.31 5.48
N GLN A 46 12.75 -5.80 6.07
CA GLN A 46 12.80 -6.62 7.29
C GLN A 46 13.35 -8.02 6.98
N ASP A 47 13.73 -8.77 8.01
CA ASP A 47 14.30 -10.11 7.86
C ASP A 47 13.28 -11.11 7.27
N ASP A 48 11.98 -10.86 7.46
CA ASP A 48 10.90 -11.64 6.85
C ASP A 48 10.61 -11.27 5.40
N GLY A 49 11.28 -10.24 4.87
CA GLY A 49 11.23 -9.84 3.46
C GLY A 49 10.21 -8.75 3.12
N GLY A 50 9.41 -8.26 4.08
CA GLY A 50 8.54 -7.10 3.87
C GLY A 50 9.20 -5.78 4.27
N TRP A 51 8.39 -4.72 4.41
CA TRP A 51 8.85 -3.41 4.87
C TRP A 51 8.13 -2.94 6.13
N SER A 52 8.84 -2.14 6.92
CA SER A 52 8.36 -1.44 8.10
C SER A 52 9.02 -0.07 8.21
N ILE A 53 8.71 0.71 9.24
CA ILE A 53 9.37 1.99 9.52
C ILE A 53 9.99 2.01 10.92
N PRO A 54 11.08 2.79 11.11
CA PRO A 54 11.76 2.89 12.40
C PRO A 54 10.82 3.24 13.56
N MET A 55 9.84 4.11 13.33
CA MET A 55 8.93 4.60 14.36
C MET A 55 8.01 3.54 14.97
N ILE A 56 7.82 2.41 14.28
CA ILE A 56 6.97 1.31 14.79
C ILE A 56 7.78 0.08 15.18
N THR A 57 9.00 -0.07 14.66
CA THR A 57 9.92 -1.15 15.03
C THR A 57 10.61 -0.88 16.36
N HIS A 58 10.78 0.40 16.71
CA HIS A 58 11.41 0.86 17.96
C HIS A 58 10.40 1.44 18.95
N LYS A 59 10.78 1.44 20.23
CA LYS A 59 10.06 2.17 21.30
C LYS A 59 10.89 3.38 21.71
N PHE A 60 10.56 4.54 21.15
CA PHE A 60 11.13 5.82 21.54
C PHE A 60 10.29 6.46 22.64
N ASP A 61 10.93 7.16 23.58
CA ASP A 61 10.22 8.07 24.48
C ASP A 61 9.72 9.32 23.72
N ARG A 62 8.81 10.06 24.34
CA ARG A 62 8.16 11.22 23.70
C ARG A 62 9.16 12.30 23.29
N GLU A 63 10.21 12.53 24.08
CA GLU A 63 11.22 13.53 23.79
C GLU A 63 12.02 13.14 22.55
N THR A 64 12.45 11.89 22.47
CA THR A 64 13.17 11.32 21.33
C THR A 64 12.30 11.35 20.07
N GLN A 65 11.02 10.96 20.17
CA GLN A 65 10.09 11.05 19.05
C GLN A 65 9.94 12.48 18.53
N TYR A 66 9.87 13.46 19.44
CA TYR A 66 9.79 14.87 19.07
C TYR A 66 11.06 15.32 18.33
N LYS A 67 12.25 15.05 18.89
CA LYS A 67 13.52 15.41 18.25
C LYS A 67 13.69 14.79 16.87
N LEU A 68 13.34 13.51 16.71
CA LEU A 68 13.39 12.82 15.41
C LEU A 68 12.48 13.44 14.33
N GLN A 69 11.50 14.25 14.72
CA GLN A 69 10.55 14.91 13.81
C GLN A 69 10.81 16.42 13.64
N THR A 70 11.64 17.03 14.50
CA THR A 70 11.84 18.49 14.49
C THR A 70 13.30 18.90 14.34
N GLU A 71 14.23 17.96 14.49
CA GLU A 71 15.67 18.23 14.43
C GLU A 71 16.34 17.45 13.29
N PHE A 72 17.42 18.01 12.75
CA PHE A 72 18.24 17.32 11.76
C PHE A 72 19.16 16.31 12.46
N LEU A 73 18.66 15.08 12.62
CA LEU A 73 19.39 13.96 13.22
C LEU A 73 19.76 12.91 12.16
N PRO A 74 20.80 12.09 12.39
CA PRO A 74 21.09 10.94 11.54
C PRO A 74 19.85 10.04 11.38
N PRO A 75 19.61 9.49 10.17
CA PRO A 75 18.50 8.57 9.95
C PRO A 75 18.56 7.38 10.90
N VAL A 76 17.40 6.98 11.43
CA VAL A 76 17.29 5.78 12.24
C VAL A 76 16.87 4.63 11.34
N GLU A 77 17.59 3.51 11.42
CA GLU A 77 17.24 2.29 10.70
C GLU A 77 16.11 1.53 11.42
N PRO A 78 15.20 0.85 10.69
CA PRO A 78 14.23 -0.03 11.33
C PRO A 78 14.92 -1.22 11.99
N ASP A 79 14.39 -1.69 13.12
CA ASP A 79 14.80 -2.98 13.71
C ASP A 79 14.26 -4.11 12.84
N ARG A 80 15.14 -4.68 12.01
CA ARG A 80 14.82 -5.67 10.97
C ARG A 80 14.33 -7.01 11.50
N THR A 81 14.56 -7.27 12.79
CA THR A 81 14.08 -8.49 13.47
C THR A 81 12.58 -8.43 13.79
N LYS A 82 11.95 -7.25 13.63
CA LYS A 82 10.52 -7.07 13.83
C LYS A 82 9.74 -7.50 12.57
N PRO A 83 8.47 -7.92 12.73
CA PRO A 83 7.66 -8.33 11.59
C PRO A 83 7.41 -7.18 10.61
N PHE A 84 7.21 -7.45 9.33
CA PHE A 84 6.77 -6.42 8.39
C PHE A 84 5.38 -5.83 8.74
N SER A 85 5.12 -4.62 8.24
CA SER A 85 3.79 -4.03 8.21
C SER A 85 3.21 -4.18 6.81
N HIS A 86 1.99 -4.72 6.70
CA HIS A 86 1.32 -4.81 5.39
C HIS A 86 1.00 -3.43 4.84
N ASN A 87 0.81 -2.43 5.71
CA ASN A 87 0.53 -1.07 5.29
C ASN A 87 1.73 -0.44 4.59
N TRP A 88 2.92 -0.53 5.19
CA TRP A 88 4.14 0.00 4.55
C TRP A 88 4.57 -0.85 3.36
N THR A 89 4.48 -2.18 3.47
CA THR A 89 4.81 -3.11 2.38
C THR A 89 3.95 -2.84 1.14
N GLY A 90 2.63 -2.67 1.31
CA GLY A 90 1.74 -2.34 0.20
C GLY A 90 2.02 -1.00 -0.44
N MET A 91 2.66 -0.07 0.25
CA MET A 91 3.00 1.22 -0.35
C MET A 91 4.33 1.21 -1.08
N VAL A 92 5.31 0.49 -0.53
CA VAL A 92 6.57 0.24 -1.23
C VAL A 92 6.33 -0.56 -2.51
N LEU A 93 5.50 -1.61 -2.44
CA LEU A 93 5.21 -2.47 -3.59
C LEU A 93 4.53 -1.76 -4.76
N ARG A 94 3.95 -0.57 -4.60
CA ARG A 94 3.42 0.19 -5.73
C ARG A 94 4.52 0.59 -6.71
N ALA A 95 5.70 0.97 -6.20
CA ALA A 95 6.83 1.28 -7.06
C ALA A 95 7.26 0.04 -7.84
N PHE A 96 7.37 -1.10 -7.15
CA PHE A 96 7.73 -2.38 -7.78
C PHE A 96 6.71 -2.79 -8.84
N ALA A 97 5.42 -2.72 -8.53
CA ALA A 97 4.35 -3.05 -9.46
C ALA A 97 4.29 -2.13 -10.69
N ALA A 98 4.75 -0.88 -10.58
CA ALA A 98 4.82 0.04 -11.71
C ALA A 98 6.03 -0.24 -12.63
N HIS A 99 7.10 -0.84 -12.11
CA HIS A 99 8.38 -0.92 -12.82
C HIS A 99 8.55 -2.24 -13.59
N PRO A 100 8.88 -2.19 -14.90
CA PRO A 100 8.90 -3.37 -15.77
C PRO A 100 9.99 -4.40 -15.45
N ILE A 101 11.06 -4.01 -14.77
CA ILE A 101 12.12 -4.95 -14.31
C ILE A 101 11.94 -5.33 -12.83
N TYR A 102 11.96 -4.34 -11.92
CA TYR A 102 11.87 -4.59 -10.47
C TYR A 102 10.60 -5.32 -10.03
N GLY A 103 9.46 -5.11 -10.71
CA GLY A 103 8.22 -5.83 -10.42
C GLY A 103 8.32 -7.35 -10.55
N HIS A 104 9.26 -7.84 -11.36
CA HIS A 104 9.52 -9.26 -11.56
C HIS A 104 10.76 -9.76 -10.79
N SER A 105 11.27 -8.98 -9.82
CA SER A 105 12.31 -9.48 -8.92
C SER A 105 11.76 -10.54 -7.95
N GLU A 106 12.63 -11.42 -7.47
CA GLU A 106 12.25 -12.41 -6.44
C GLU A 106 11.78 -11.73 -5.15
N ASP A 107 12.47 -10.65 -4.76
CA ASP A 107 12.13 -9.87 -3.57
C ASP A 107 10.74 -9.24 -3.65
N ALA A 108 10.38 -8.69 -4.83
CA ALA A 108 9.05 -8.14 -5.04
C ALA A 108 7.97 -9.24 -4.97
N ARG A 109 8.21 -10.41 -5.58
CA ARG A 109 7.28 -11.55 -5.52
C ARG A 109 7.07 -12.03 -4.08
N LEU A 110 8.16 -12.22 -3.32
CA LEU A 110 8.09 -12.63 -1.92
C LEU A 110 7.29 -11.62 -1.09
N ALA A 111 7.54 -10.32 -1.27
CA ALA A 111 6.78 -9.30 -0.57
C ALA A 111 5.30 -9.22 -1.00
N ALA A 112 4.99 -9.48 -2.28
CA ALA A 112 3.61 -9.56 -2.74
C ALA A 112 2.87 -10.75 -2.11
N ASP A 113 3.55 -11.89 -1.95
CA ASP A 113 3.02 -13.05 -1.25
C ASP A 113 2.75 -12.75 0.24
N LEU A 114 3.67 -12.05 0.91
CA LEU A 114 3.46 -11.55 2.27
C LEU A 114 2.24 -10.62 2.34
N LEU A 115 2.13 -9.65 1.44
CA LEU A 115 1.05 -8.67 1.44
C LEU A 115 -0.32 -9.34 1.25
N LYS A 116 -0.49 -10.16 0.22
CA LYS A 116 -1.78 -10.81 -0.06
C LYS A 116 -2.19 -11.78 1.05
N SER A 117 -1.22 -12.42 1.70
CA SER A 117 -1.51 -13.31 2.84
C SER A 117 -2.22 -12.57 3.99
N ARG A 118 -2.02 -11.25 4.12
CA ARG A 118 -2.59 -10.38 5.16
C ARG A 118 -3.93 -9.76 4.80
N PHE A 119 -4.51 -10.05 3.63
CA PHE A 119 -5.84 -9.55 3.27
C PHE A 119 -6.87 -9.87 4.35
N PHE A 120 -7.61 -8.84 4.78
CA PHE A 120 -8.60 -8.90 5.86
C PHE A 120 -8.04 -9.27 7.24
N GLN A 121 -6.73 -9.14 7.46
CA GLN A 121 -6.09 -9.36 8.75
C GLN A 121 -5.66 -8.04 9.39
N PRO A 122 -5.59 -7.96 10.74
CA PRO A 122 -5.01 -6.82 11.43
C PRO A 122 -3.52 -6.63 11.07
N ASP A 123 -2.99 -5.40 11.17
CA ASP A 123 -1.54 -5.18 11.02
C ASP A 123 -0.78 -5.75 12.24
N ALA A 124 0.50 -6.09 12.07
CA ALA A 124 1.37 -6.54 13.15
C ALA A 124 1.58 -5.43 14.20
N TYR A 125 1.49 -4.16 13.79
CA TYR A 125 1.75 -3.01 14.64
C TYR A 125 0.50 -2.29 15.12
N ALA A 126 0.63 -1.69 16.30
CA ALA A 126 -0.51 -1.21 17.09
C ALA A 126 -1.29 -0.04 16.48
N SER A 127 -0.68 0.73 15.57
CA SER A 127 -1.27 1.95 14.99
C SER A 127 -2.39 1.67 13.98
N LEU A 128 -2.46 0.45 13.42
CA LEU A 128 -3.44 0.05 12.40
C LEU A 128 -3.98 -1.37 12.69
N LYS A 129 -4.26 -1.69 13.96
CA LYS A 129 -4.67 -3.04 14.42
C LYS A 129 -5.93 -3.61 13.81
N ASP A 130 -6.64 -2.85 12.99
CA ASP A 130 -7.96 -3.28 12.60
C ASP A 130 -8.04 -3.80 11.18
N ALA A 131 -8.52 -5.04 11.03
CA ALA A 131 -8.83 -5.62 9.73
C ALA A 131 -9.78 -4.74 8.92
N ARG A 132 -10.57 -3.88 9.60
CA ARG A 132 -11.45 -2.87 9.00
C ARG A 132 -10.73 -1.88 8.08
N TYR A 133 -9.42 -1.63 8.25
CA TYR A 133 -8.67 -0.74 7.36
C TYR A 133 -8.57 -1.30 5.93
N TRP A 134 -8.67 -2.62 5.74
CA TRP A 134 -8.72 -3.21 4.39
C TRP A 134 -9.95 -2.76 3.61
N ILE A 135 -11.08 -2.52 4.27
CA ILE A 135 -12.39 -2.20 3.64
C ILE A 135 -12.79 -0.73 3.83
N ARG A 136 -11.80 0.10 4.15
CA ARG A 136 -11.89 1.56 4.12
C ARG A 136 -11.11 2.04 2.90
N PHE A 137 -11.83 2.36 1.85
CA PHE A 137 -11.28 2.80 0.57
C PHE A 137 -11.11 4.31 0.56
N GLU A 138 -9.98 4.75 0.01
CA GLU A 138 -9.64 6.16 -0.11
C GLU A 138 -9.01 6.39 -1.48
N TYR A 139 -9.28 7.56 -2.07
CA TYR A 139 -8.63 8.01 -3.28
C TYR A 139 -8.22 9.48 -3.14
N PRO A 140 -6.98 9.87 -3.52
CA PRO A 140 -5.87 9.00 -3.93
C PRO A 140 -5.48 7.99 -2.83
N PHE A 141 -4.79 6.91 -3.20
CA PHE A 141 -4.49 5.81 -2.29
C PHE A 141 -3.42 6.17 -1.24
N TRP A 142 -3.65 7.11 -0.34
CA TRP A 142 -2.65 7.50 0.67
C TRP A 142 -2.28 6.39 1.66
N TRP A 143 -3.15 5.39 1.83
CA TRP A 143 -2.88 4.22 2.65
C TRP A 143 -3.09 2.94 1.85
N ASN A 144 -2.52 1.84 2.35
CA ASN A 144 -2.82 0.52 1.84
C ASN A 144 -4.22 0.09 2.29
N ASN A 145 -4.99 -0.46 1.36
CA ASN A 145 -6.31 -1.05 1.56
C ASN A 145 -6.51 -2.16 0.52
N LEU A 146 -7.66 -2.84 0.52
CA LEU A 146 -7.88 -3.99 -0.36
C LEU A 146 -7.74 -3.62 -1.84
N VAL A 147 -8.34 -2.51 -2.27
CA VAL A 147 -8.33 -2.09 -3.68
C VAL A 147 -6.92 -1.72 -4.14
N SER A 148 -6.19 -0.92 -3.36
CA SER A 148 -4.81 -0.55 -3.71
C SER A 148 -3.86 -1.75 -3.68
N ALA A 149 -4.04 -2.70 -2.77
CA ALA A 149 -3.24 -3.92 -2.77
C ALA A 149 -3.60 -4.85 -3.94
N MET A 150 -4.88 -4.97 -4.31
CA MET A 150 -5.28 -5.75 -5.48
C MET A 150 -4.77 -5.15 -6.80
N ASP A 151 -4.71 -3.82 -6.93
CA ASP A 151 -4.08 -3.15 -8.08
C ASP A 151 -2.63 -3.60 -8.25
N ILE A 152 -1.86 -3.62 -7.15
CA ILE A 152 -0.48 -4.15 -7.11
C ILE A 152 -0.45 -5.62 -7.54
N MET A 153 -1.31 -6.46 -6.97
CA MET A 153 -1.34 -7.90 -7.28
C MET A 153 -1.59 -8.16 -8.77
N VAL A 154 -2.52 -7.42 -9.38
CA VAL A 154 -2.84 -7.57 -10.80
C VAL A 154 -1.69 -7.11 -11.70
N LYS A 155 -1.09 -5.96 -11.39
CA LYS A 155 0.08 -5.42 -12.10
C LYS A 155 1.29 -6.37 -12.01
N MET A 156 1.49 -6.99 -10.86
CA MET A 156 2.53 -8.00 -10.62
C MET A 156 2.12 -9.41 -11.06
N GLU A 157 0.99 -9.55 -11.76
CA GLU A 157 0.54 -10.79 -12.39
C GLU A 157 0.28 -11.96 -11.41
N VAL A 158 -0.12 -11.63 -10.18
CA VAL A 158 -0.55 -12.65 -9.22
C VAL A 158 -1.82 -13.33 -9.72
N SER A 159 -1.79 -14.67 -9.69
CA SER A 159 -2.86 -15.49 -10.24
C SER A 159 -4.21 -15.25 -9.55
N ALA A 160 -5.29 -15.14 -10.33
CA ALA A 160 -6.64 -14.98 -9.82
C ALA A 160 -7.19 -16.23 -9.11
N ILE A 161 -6.61 -17.41 -9.37
CA ILE A 161 -6.96 -18.64 -8.65
C ILE A 161 -6.25 -18.76 -7.30
N ASP A 162 -5.31 -17.85 -6.98
CA ASP A 162 -4.72 -17.74 -5.65
C ASP A 162 -5.84 -17.57 -4.61
N PRO A 163 -5.84 -18.31 -3.49
CA PRO A 163 -6.93 -18.26 -2.50
C PRO A 163 -7.17 -16.88 -1.91
N HIS A 164 -6.11 -16.07 -1.71
CA HIS A 164 -6.24 -14.71 -1.18
C HIS A 164 -6.84 -13.78 -2.22
N MET A 165 -6.42 -13.89 -3.48
CA MET A 165 -7.00 -13.12 -4.59
C MET A 165 -8.47 -13.49 -4.80
N LYS A 166 -8.79 -14.79 -4.86
CA LYS A 166 -10.16 -15.27 -5.02
C LYS A 166 -11.08 -14.75 -3.90
N LYS A 167 -10.61 -14.78 -2.65
CA LYS A 167 -11.36 -14.23 -1.52
C LYS A 167 -11.62 -12.73 -1.69
N ALA A 168 -10.61 -11.97 -2.12
CA ALA A 168 -10.74 -10.53 -2.34
C ALA A 168 -11.67 -10.18 -3.52
N ILE A 169 -11.58 -10.91 -4.63
CA ILE A 169 -12.45 -10.79 -5.79
C ILE A 169 -13.90 -11.05 -5.39
N ASN A 170 -14.17 -12.18 -4.71
CA ASN A 170 -15.52 -12.51 -4.25
C ASN A 170 -16.08 -11.43 -3.34
N TRP A 171 -15.27 -10.92 -2.41
CA TRP A 171 -15.68 -9.83 -1.54
C TRP A 171 -16.10 -8.59 -2.34
N LEU A 172 -15.32 -8.18 -3.35
CA LEU A 172 -15.69 -7.05 -4.20
C LEU A 172 -17.02 -7.30 -4.94
N VAL A 173 -17.21 -8.47 -5.54
CA VAL A 173 -18.45 -8.82 -6.25
C VAL A 173 -19.67 -8.80 -5.32
N GLU A 174 -19.54 -9.37 -4.12
CA GLU A 174 -20.61 -9.40 -3.11
C GLU A 174 -20.98 -8.01 -2.56
N HIS A 175 -20.05 -7.04 -2.63
CA HIS A 175 -20.21 -5.70 -2.06
C HIS A 175 -20.46 -4.61 -3.11
N GLN A 176 -20.69 -4.98 -4.37
CA GLN A 176 -21.14 -4.06 -5.41
C GLN A 176 -22.58 -3.60 -5.12
N GLN A 177 -22.83 -2.29 -5.22
CA GLN A 177 -24.17 -1.74 -5.03
C GLN A 177 -25.03 -1.91 -6.29
N SER A 178 -26.35 -1.72 -6.15
CA SER A 178 -27.29 -1.82 -7.28
C SER A 178 -27.06 -0.81 -8.40
N ASP A 179 -26.37 0.29 -8.11
CA ASP A 179 -25.93 1.30 -9.10
C ASP A 179 -24.63 0.90 -9.83
N GLY A 180 -24.05 -0.26 -9.48
CA GLY A 180 -22.80 -0.77 -10.03
C GLY A 180 -21.54 -0.23 -9.36
N LEU A 181 -21.66 0.67 -8.37
CA LEU A 181 -20.53 1.30 -7.68
C LEU A 181 -20.21 0.59 -6.35
N TRP A 182 -19.09 0.98 -5.73
CA TRP A 182 -18.68 0.55 -4.39
C TRP A 182 -18.67 1.72 -3.42
N LYS A 183 -18.97 1.47 -2.15
CA LYS A 183 -18.86 2.48 -1.08
C LYS A 183 -17.40 2.82 -0.80
N VAL A 184 -17.13 3.98 -0.22
CA VAL A 184 -15.79 4.35 0.23
C VAL A 184 -15.45 3.74 1.60
N ASN A 185 -16.45 3.34 2.37
CA ASN A 185 -16.24 2.75 3.69
C ASN A 185 -17.30 1.69 4.00
N TYR A 186 -16.86 0.48 4.31
CA TYR A 186 -17.72 -0.64 4.70
C TYR A 186 -17.65 -0.99 6.19
N TYR A 187 -16.82 -0.27 6.96
CA TYR A 187 -16.77 -0.44 8.39
C TYR A 187 -17.92 0.29 9.10
N SER A 188 -18.20 1.54 8.74
CA SER A 188 -19.26 2.29 9.44
C SER A 188 -20.65 1.79 9.05
N THR A 189 -21.53 1.68 10.03
CA THR A 189 -22.98 1.47 9.82
C THR A 189 -23.71 2.76 9.46
N ASP A 190 -23.05 3.91 9.64
CA ASP A 190 -23.62 5.19 9.27
C ASP A 190 -23.83 5.28 7.75
N PRO A 191 -24.94 5.88 7.28
CA PRO A 191 -25.12 6.15 5.88
C PRO A 191 -23.94 6.93 5.30
N GLU A 192 -23.46 6.49 4.14
CA GLU A 192 -22.42 7.21 3.41
C GLU A 192 -22.94 8.62 3.06
N LYS A 193 -22.15 9.65 3.40
CA LYS A 193 -22.56 11.04 3.19
C LYS A 193 -22.62 11.33 1.69
N SER A 194 -23.77 11.75 1.21
CA SER A 194 -23.98 12.20 -0.18
C SER A 194 -23.42 13.60 -0.42
N THR A 195 -22.10 13.77 -0.30
CA THR A 195 -21.41 15.00 -0.69
C THR A 195 -20.72 14.82 -2.05
N PRO A 196 -20.48 15.92 -2.81
CA PRO A 196 -19.72 15.84 -4.07
C PRO A 196 -18.36 15.17 -3.93
N GLN A 197 -17.66 15.41 -2.80
CA GLN A 197 -16.34 14.80 -2.54
C GLN A 197 -16.43 13.29 -2.30
N THR A 198 -17.48 12.82 -1.61
CA THR A 198 -17.69 11.38 -1.42
C THR A 198 -18.01 10.71 -2.75
N LEU A 199 -18.88 11.33 -3.57
CA LEU A 199 -19.23 10.81 -4.88
C LEU A 199 -18.01 10.73 -5.81
N ASP A 200 -17.17 11.75 -5.84
CA ASP A 200 -15.93 11.76 -6.64
C ASP A 200 -15.00 10.60 -6.24
N ARG A 201 -14.75 10.42 -4.93
CA ARG A 201 -13.97 9.29 -4.42
C ARG A 201 -14.59 7.94 -4.79
N LYS A 202 -15.91 7.83 -4.69
CA LYS A 202 -16.69 6.63 -5.05
C LYS A 202 -16.44 6.23 -6.50
N LEU A 203 -16.46 7.22 -7.41
CA LEU A 203 -16.21 7.01 -8.83
C LEU A 203 -14.78 6.54 -9.09
N TRP A 204 -13.77 7.17 -8.50
CA TRP A 204 -12.38 6.75 -8.65
C TRP A 204 -12.10 5.34 -8.12
N ILE A 205 -12.62 5.02 -6.92
CA ILE A 205 -12.49 3.68 -6.33
C ILE A 205 -13.15 2.64 -7.24
N SER A 206 -14.38 2.91 -7.70
CA SER A 206 -15.10 2.00 -8.58
C SER A 206 -14.41 1.81 -9.93
N LEU A 207 -13.81 2.87 -10.49
CA LEU A 207 -13.01 2.79 -11.72
C LEU A 207 -11.81 1.86 -11.55
N VAL A 208 -11.07 1.97 -10.43
CA VAL A 208 -9.92 1.09 -10.16
C VAL A 208 -10.38 -0.35 -9.96
N ILE A 209 -11.47 -0.59 -9.23
CA ILE A 209 -12.06 -1.94 -9.09
C ILE A 209 -12.42 -2.53 -10.45
N CYS A 210 -13.08 -1.76 -11.33
CA CYS A 210 -13.41 -2.21 -12.68
C CYS A 210 -12.17 -2.56 -13.50
N ARG A 211 -11.07 -1.80 -13.39
CA ARG A 211 -9.80 -2.11 -14.06
C ARG A 211 -9.19 -3.41 -13.54
N ILE A 212 -9.12 -3.58 -12.22
CA ILE A 212 -8.65 -4.82 -11.57
C ILE A 212 -9.43 -6.03 -12.11
N LEU A 213 -10.77 -5.96 -12.09
CA LEU A 213 -11.63 -7.07 -12.54
C LEU A 213 -11.47 -7.35 -14.03
N LYS A 214 -11.35 -6.31 -14.86
CA LYS A 214 -11.11 -6.44 -16.30
C LYS A 214 -9.77 -7.14 -16.58
N ASP A 215 -8.70 -6.71 -15.92
CA ASP A 215 -7.36 -7.26 -16.13
C ASP A 215 -7.27 -8.73 -15.68
N ILE A 216 -7.97 -9.07 -14.59
CA ILE A 216 -8.13 -10.46 -14.16
C ILE A 216 -8.85 -11.29 -15.23
N GLN A 217 -9.96 -10.78 -15.77
CA GLN A 217 -10.73 -11.49 -16.80
C GLN A 217 -9.90 -11.73 -18.06
N VAL A 218 -9.16 -10.73 -18.53
CA VAL A 218 -8.28 -10.85 -19.72
C VAL A 218 -7.19 -11.90 -19.52
N LYS A 219 -6.68 -12.08 -18.30
CA LYS A 219 -5.62 -13.06 -18.00
C LYS A 219 -6.13 -14.51 -17.83
N ILE A 220 -7.44 -14.71 -17.67
CA ILE A 220 -8.06 -16.04 -17.56
C ILE A 220 -8.61 -16.53 -18.92
N ALA A 221 -8.95 -15.60 -19.81
CA ALA A 221 -9.46 -15.88 -21.16
C ALA A 221 -8.36 -16.34 -22.12
#